data_AF-A0A540L184-F1
#
_entry.id   AF-A0A540L184-F1
#
_cell.length_a   1.000
_cell.length_b   1.000
_cell.length_c   1.000
_cell.angle_alpha   90.00
_cell.angle_beta   90.00
_cell.angle_gamma   90.00
#
_symmetry.space_group_name_H-M   'P 1'
#
loop_
_entity.id
_entity.type
_entity.pdbx_description
1 polymer ?
#
loop_
_entity_poly.entity_id
_entity_poly.type
_entity_poly.pdbx_seq_one_letter_code
_entity_poly.pdbx_strand_id
1 'polypeptide(L)'
;MDDNLIEQTCNQTPYPDLCVDLINELINDEPGNIPAEDCRNSYNDVIQIALPQATEAFSKGDYKSVELGMVNIVANADSRETGLSGGSPFKDESKAVHDLAYVAAAIARVLRSLCILLLS
;
A
#
# COMPACT_ATOMS: atom_id res chain seq x y z
N MET A 1 1.85 2.81 -12.98
CA MET A 1 2.13 1.57 -12.23
C MET A 1 3.32 0.97 -12.93
N ASP A 2 4.36 0.59 -12.18
CA ASP A 2 5.58 0.05 -12.78
C ASP A 2 5.25 -1.23 -13.59
N ASP A 3 5.60 -1.24 -14.88
CA ASP A 3 5.40 -2.37 -15.78
C ASP A 3 6.02 -3.66 -15.20
N ASN A 4 7.12 -3.53 -14.44
CA ASN A 4 7.79 -4.62 -13.76
C ASN A 4 6.90 -5.29 -12.70
N LEU A 5 6.05 -4.52 -12.01
CA LEU A 5 5.13 -5.07 -11.00
C LEU A 5 3.95 -5.80 -11.65
N ILE A 6 3.45 -5.28 -12.78
CA ILE A 6 2.40 -5.93 -13.58
C ILE A 6 2.93 -7.27 -14.09
N GLU A 7 4.14 -7.30 -14.66
CA GLU A 7 4.79 -8.53 -15.12
C GLU A 7 5.02 -9.52 -13.97
N GLN A 8 5.58 -9.09 -12.84
CA GLN A 8 5.80 -9.96 -11.68
C GLN A 8 4.51 -10.57 -11.14
N THR A 9 3.43 -9.80 -11.11
CA THR A 9 2.12 -10.25 -10.62
C THR A 9 1.49 -11.22 -11.62
N CYS A 10 1.44 -10.87 -12.90
CA CYS A 10 0.79 -11.69 -13.92
C CYS A 10 1.53 -13.00 -14.19
N ASN A 11 2.86 -13.04 -14.02
CA ASN A 11 3.65 -14.27 -14.11
C ASN A 11 3.32 -15.31 -13.04
N GLN A 12 2.62 -14.93 -11.96
CA GLN A 12 2.15 -15.87 -10.93
C GLN A 12 0.76 -16.44 -11.25
N THR A 13 0.13 -16.01 -12.34
CA THR A 13 -1.21 -16.47 -12.72
C THR A 13 -1.14 -17.59 -13.77
N PRO A 14 -2.16 -18.44 -13.88
CA PRO A 14 -2.23 -19.45 -14.95
C PRO A 14 -2.32 -18.87 -16.37
N TYR A 15 -2.64 -17.57 -16.50
CA TYR A 15 -2.82 -16.88 -17.79
C TYR A 15 -2.15 -15.50 -17.77
N PRO A 16 -0.80 -15.43 -17.87
CA PRO A 16 -0.05 -14.18 -17.71
C PRO A 16 -0.41 -13.11 -18.75
N ASP A 17 -0.52 -13.48 -20.02
CA ASP A 17 -0.83 -12.52 -21.10
C ASP A 17 -2.23 -11.91 -20.94
N LEU A 18 -3.23 -12.74 -20.61
CA LEU A 18 -4.60 -12.28 -20.34
C LEU A 18 -4.66 -11.37 -19.10
N CYS A 19 -3.85 -11.64 -18.09
CA CYS A 19 -3.72 -10.78 -16.91
C CYS A 19 -3.14 -9.40 -17.28
N VAL A 20 -2.08 -9.38 -18.07
CA VAL A 20 -1.44 -8.12 -18.51
C VAL A 20 -2.41 -7.29 -19.34
N ASP A 21 -3.12 -7.92 -20.30
CA ASP A 21 -4.09 -7.23 -21.13
C ASP A 21 -5.24 -6.63 -20.31
N LEU A 22 -5.80 -7.39 -19.36
CA LEU A 22 -6.89 -6.93 -18.50
C LEU A 22 -6.45 -5.78 -17.57
N ILE A 23 -5.26 -5.90 -16.96
CA ILE A 23 -4.72 -4.84 -16.10
C ILE A 23 -4.44 -3.58 -16.91
N ASN A 24 -3.88 -3.71 -18.12
CA ASN A 24 -3.66 -2.59 -19.02
C ASN A 24 -4.98 -1.95 -19.48
N GLU A 25 -6.02 -2.75 -19.74
CA GLU A 25 -7.35 -2.24 -20.06
C GLU A 25 -7.91 -1.41 -18.89
N LEU A 26 -7.91 -1.94 -17.66
CA LEU A 26 -8.33 -1.20 -16.46
C LEU A 26 -7.50 0.07 -16.21
N ILE A 27 -6.22 0.04 -16.57
CA ILE A 27 -5.29 1.17 -16.45
C ILE A 27 -5.58 2.24 -17.51
N ASN A 28 -6.00 1.86 -18.70
CA ASN A 28 -6.15 2.73 -19.86
C ASN A 28 -7.61 3.17 -20.14
N ASP A 29 -8.61 2.49 -19.56
CA ASP A 29 -10.03 2.78 -19.80
C ASP A 29 -10.57 4.03 -19.09
N GLU A 30 -9.78 4.66 -18.22
CA GLU A 30 -10.17 5.95 -17.60
C GLU A 30 -9.19 7.11 -17.88
N PRO A 31 -9.03 7.57 -19.13
CA PRO A 31 -8.42 8.86 -19.38
C PRO A 31 -9.35 9.97 -18.86
N GLY A 32 -8.99 10.58 -17.74
CA GLY A 32 -9.70 11.75 -17.17
C GLY A 32 -10.44 11.53 -15.86
N ASN A 33 -10.43 10.32 -15.27
CA ASN A 33 -10.95 10.09 -13.92
C ASN A 33 -9.86 10.35 -12.87
N ILE A 34 -9.68 11.63 -12.52
CA ILE A 34 -8.68 12.10 -11.53
C ILE A 34 -8.67 11.24 -10.24
N PRO A 35 -9.82 10.86 -9.64
CA PRO A 35 -9.86 9.91 -8.52
C PRO A 35 -9.14 8.56 -8.74
N ALA A 36 -9.23 7.98 -9.94
CA ALA A 36 -8.62 6.69 -10.25
C ALA A 36 -7.11 6.80 -10.49
N GLU A 37 -6.66 7.90 -11.09
CA GLU A 37 -5.24 8.23 -11.26
C GLU A 37 -4.56 8.45 -9.89
N ASP A 38 -5.19 9.21 -8.99
CA ASP A 38 -4.71 9.42 -7.63
C ASP A 38 -4.64 8.10 -6.85
N CYS A 39 -5.64 7.23 -7.02
CA CYS A 39 -5.64 5.89 -6.42
C CYS A 39 -4.44 5.06 -6.89
N ARG A 40 -4.19 5.01 -8.20
CA ARG A 40 -3.07 4.27 -8.79
C ARG A 40 -1.72 4.78 -8.32
N ASN A 41 -1.52 6.09 -8.30
CA ASN A 41 -0.27 6.71 -7.84
C ASN A 41 -0.03 6.37 -6.37
N SER A 42 -1.08 6.40 -5.56
CA SER A 42 -1.00 6.06 -4.14
C SER A 42 -0.62 4.59 -3.89
N TYR A 43 -1.20 3.65 -4.64
CA TYR A 43 -0.81 2.24 -4.55
C TYR A 43 0.64 2.03 -4.99
N ASN A 44 1.07 2.74 -6.04
CA ASN A 44 2.45 2.68 -6.51
C ASN A 44 3.44 3.17 -5.43
N ASP A 45 3.12 4.26 -4.73
CA ASP A 45 3.93 4.78 -3.62
C ASP A 45 3.98 3.80 -2.44
N VAL A 46 2.85 3.18 -2.09
CA VAL A 46 2.82 2.17 -1.02
C VAL A 46 3.74 0.99 -1.35
N ILE A 47 3.67 0.48 -2.58
CA ILE A 47 4.40 -0.73 -2.99
C ILE A 47 5.89 -0.43 -3.22
N GLN A 48 6.22 0.65 -3.91
CA GLN A 48 7.60 0.93 -4.32
C GLN A 48 8.40 1.68 -3.25
N ILE A 49 7.72 2.42 -2.36
CA ILE A 49 8.40 3.28 -1.39
C ILE A 49 8.11 2.80 0.02
N ALA A 50 6.84 2.76 0.42
CA ALA A 50 6.50 2.60 1.83
C ALA A 50 6.81 1.20 2.36
N LEU A 51 6.51 0.13 1.59
CA LEU A 51 6.81 -1.24 1.98
C LEU A 51 8.33 -1.52 2.06
N PRO A 52 9.16 -1.16 1.06
CA PRO A 52 10.61 -1.33 1.16
C PRO A 52 11.23 -0.53 2.31
N GLN A 53 10.82 0.74 2.49
CA GLN A 53 11.33 1.57 3.58
C GLN A 53 10.95 1.01 4.95
N ALA A 54 9.70 0.54 5.12
CA ALA A 54 9.29 -0.09 6.37
C ALA A 54 10.05 -1.39 6.63
N THR A 55 10.26 -2.22 5.60
CA THR A 55 11.03 -3.46 5.71
C THR A 55 12.48 -3.19 6.12
N GLU A 56 13.13 -2.20 5.49
CA GLU A 56 14.48 -1.78 5.83
C GLU A 56 14.55 -1.21 7.25
N ALA A 57 13.62 -0.31 7.62
CA ALA A 57 13.59 0.30 8.95
C ALA A 57 13.31 -0.75 10.05
N PHE A 58 12.44 -1.73 9.80
CA PHE A 58 12.27 -2.89 10.70
C PHE A 58 13.58 -3.66 10.89
N SER A 59 14.30 -3.93 9.80
CA SER A 59 15.57 -4.68 9.85
C SER A 59 16.68 -3.95 10.61
N LYS A 60 16.66 -2.62 10.60
CA LYS A 60 17.64 -1.75 11.29
C LYS A 60 17.23 -1.39 12.72
N GLY A 61 16.05 -1.81 13.17
CA GLY A 61 15.51 -1.44 14.47
C GLY A 61 15.01 0.01 14.57
N ASP A 62 14.83 0.70 13.44
CA ASP A 62 14.23 2.04 13.39
C ASP A 62 12.70 1.96 13.42
N TYR A 63 12.18 1.46 14.54
CA TYR A 63 10.75 1.23 14.72
C TYR A 63 9.94 2.53 14.77
N LYS A 64 10.58 3.69 15.01
CA LYS A 64 9.91 4.99 14.99
C LYS A 64 9.54 5.41 13.57
N SER A 65 10.47 5.25 12.62
CA SER A 65 10.20 5.55 11.21
C SER A 65 9.14 4.60 10.63
N VAL A 66 9.16 3.33 11.04
CA VAL A 66 8.11 2.37 10.67
C VAL A 66 6.74 2.79 11.21
N GLU A 67 6.63 3.13 12.51
CA GLU A 67 5.39 3.58 13.13
C GLU A 67 4.80 4.79 12.37
N LEU A 68 5.65 5.78 12.06
CA LEU A 68 5.23 7.00 11.35
C LEU A 68 4.78 6.73 9.92
N GLY A 69 5.54 5.93 9.16
CA GLY A 69 5.21 5.59 7.77
C GLY A 69 3.87 4.85 7.67
N MET A 70 3.63 3.91 8.58
CA MET A 70 2.41 3.10 8.58
C MET A 70 1.17 3.90 9.03
N VAL A 71 1.31 4.81 10.00
CA VAL A 71 0.23 5.75 10.38
C VAL A 71 -0.17 6.65 9.22
N ASN A 72 0.78 7.07 8.39
CA ASN A 72 0.48 7.90 7.21
C ASN A 72 -0.32 7.13 6.14
N ILE A 73 -0.02 5.83 5.95
CA ILE A 73 -0.81 4.98 5.03
C ILE A 73 -2.24 4.82 5.53
N VAL A 74 -2.44 4.59 6.83
CA VAL A 74 -3.76 4.52 7.47
C VAL A 74 -4.55 5.80 7.23
N ALA A 75 -3.97 6.97 7.52
CA ALA A 75 -4.65 8.26 7.32
C ALA A 75 -5.01 8.53 5.86
N ASN A 76 -4.18 8.10 4.92
CA ASN A 76 -4.46 8.21 3.49
C ASN A 76 -5.51 7.22 3.00
N ALA A 77 -5.64 6.06 3.64
CA ALA A 77 -6.70 5.10 3.30
C ALA A 77 -8.06 5.59 3.80
N ASP A 78 -8.13 6.16 5.02
CA ASP A 78 -9.36 6.72 5.60
C ASP A 78 -9.94 7.88 4.78
N SER A 79 -9.09 8.69 4.13
CA SER A 79 -9.53 9.85 3.35
C SER A 79 -10.16 9.50 1.99
N ARG A 80 -10.03 8.25 1.51
CA ARG A 80 -10.52 7.83 0.17
C ARG A 80 -11.98 7.37 0.14
N GLU A 81 -12.59 7.03 1.28
CA GLU A 81 -13.99 6.59 1.34
C GLU A 81 -15.00 7.72 1.03
N THR A 82 -14.59 8.99 1.03
CA THR A 82 -15.50 10.14 0.87
C THR A 82 -15.61 10.71 -0.56
N GLY A 83 -14.78 10.25 -1.51
CA GLY A 83 -14.61 10.89 -2.83
C GLY A 83 -15.36 10.27 -4.02
N LEU A 84 -15.86 9.04 -3.90
CA LEU A 84 -16.48 8.30 -5.01
C LEU A 84 -17.98 8.09 -4.76
N SER A 85 -18.83 8.77 -5.55
CA SER A 85 -20.29 8.55 -5.53
C SER A 85 -20.61 7.18 -6.13
N GLY A 86 -20.59 6.14 -5.30
CA GLY A 86 -20.80 4.75 -5.71
C GLY A 86 -19.93 3.73 -4.96
N GLY A 87 -18.92 4.21 -4.22
CA GLY A 87 -17.90 3.36 -3.61
C GLY A 87 -16.77 3.02 -4.60
N SER A 88 -15.59 2.68 -4.08
CA SER A 88 -14.48 2.19 -4.91
C SER A 88 -14.71 0.72 -5.28
N PRO A 89 -14.48 0.30 -6.54
CA PRO A 89 -14.44 -1.12 -6.91
C PRO A 89 -13.34 -1.91 -6.19
N PHE A 90 -12.41 -1.23 -5.49
CA PHE A 90 -11.30 -1.82 -4.73
C PHE A 90 -11.43 -1.60 -3.22
N LYS A 91 -12.67 -1.55 -2.71
CA LYS A 91 -12.94 -1.23 -1.30
C LYS A 91 -12.32 -2.23 -0.34
N ASP A 92 -12.40 -3.52 -0.67
CA ASP A 92 -11.91 -4.59 0.20
C ASP A 92 -10.38 -4.63 0.23
N GLU A 93 -9.73 -4.38 -0.90
CA GLU A 93 -8.27 -4.29 -1.02
C GLU A 93 -7.73 -3.07 -0.28
N SER A 94 -8.42 -1.92 -0.41
CA SER A 94 -8.05 -0.69 0.31
C SER A 94 -8.16 -0.89 1.82
N LYS A 95 -9.18 -1.63 2.28
CA LYS A 95 -9.34 -2.02 3.68
C LYS A 95 -8.25 -2.99 4.13
N ALA A 96 -7.84 -3.95 3.29
CA ALA A 96 -6.76 -4.86 3.63
C ALA A 96 -5.42 -4.13 3.80
N VAL A 97 -5.10 -3.16 2.94
CA VAL A 97 -3.91 -2.31 3.08
C VAL A 97 -3.97 -1.46 4.34
N HIS A 98 -5.12 -0.87 4.64
CA HIS A 98 -5.35 -0.13 5.89
C HIS A 98 -5.10 -1.02 7.12
N ASP A 99 -5.74 -2.19 7.19
CA ASP A 99 -5.65 -3.09 8.33
C ASP A 99 -4.22 -3.61 8.54
N LEU A 100 -3.52 -3.94 7.44
CA LEU A 100 -2.11 -4.32 7.48
C LEU A 100 -1.23 -3.20 8.02
N ALA A 101 -1.41 -1.97 7.51
CA ALA A 101 -0.64 -0.80 7.96
C ALA A 101 -0.90 -0.51 9.44
N TYR A 102 -2.15 -0.61 9.90
CA TYR A 102 -2.50 -0.44 11.30
C TYR A 102 -1.79 -1.45 12.21
N VAL A 103 -1.81 -2.73 11.86
CA VAL A 103 -1.12 -3.79 12.61
C VAL A 103 0.40 -3.55 12.62
N ALA A 104 1.00 -3.19 11.47
CA ALA A 104 2.43 -2.90 11.37
C ALA A 104 2.85 -1.71 12.26
N ALA A 105 2.05 -0.63 12.30
CA ALA A 105 2.26 0.50 13.19
C ALA A 105 2.22 0.08 14.67
N ALA A 106 1.24 -0.75 15.05
CA ALA A 106 1.12 -1.25 16.41
C ALA A 106 2.32 -2.11 16.83
N ILE A 107 2.78 -3.02 15.96
CA ILE A 107 3.98 -3.83 16.20
C ILE A 107 5.21 -2.94 16.39
N ALA A 108 5.41 -1.96 15.51
CA ALA A 108 6.53 -1.03 15.59
C ALA A 108 6.51 -0.23 16.90
N ARG A 109 5.33 0.22 17.34
CA ARG A 109 5.15 0.92 18.62
C ARG A 109 5.50 0.04 19.83
N VAL A 110 5.10 -1.23 19.81
CA VAL A 110 5.44 -2.20 20.87
C VAL A 110 6.95 -2.41 20.93
N LEU A 111 7.59 -2.68 19.79
CA LEU A 111 9.04 -2.90 19.69
C LEU A 111 9.84 -1.66 20.12
N ARG A 112 9.40 -0.47 19.71
CA ARG A 112 9.99 0.80 20.17
C ARG A 112 9.93 0.94 21.70
N SER A 113 8.77 0.63 22.28
CA SER A 113 8.55 0.77 23.73
C SER A 113 9.34 -0.27 24.55
N LEU A 114 9.46 -1.49 24.02
CA LEU A 114 10.25 -2.56 24.64
C LEU A 114 11.75 -2.23 24.63
N CYS A 115 12.26 -1.65 23.53
CA CYS A 115 13.65 -1.23 23.41
C CYS A 115 14.03 -0.17 24.46
N ILE A 116 13.12 0.78 24.74
CA ILE A 116 13.31 1.79 25.78
C ILE A 116 13.41 1.14 27.18
N LEU A 117 12.54 0.17 27.46
CA LEU A 117 12.51 -0.53 28.76
C LEU A 117 13.74 -1.42 29.00
N LEU A 118 14.34 -1.97 27.95
CA LEU A 118 15.54 -2.83 28.05
C LEU A 118 16.86 -2.05 28.13
N LEU A 119 16.85 -0.75 27.81
CA LEU A 119 17.99 0.17 27.92
C LEU A 119 17.96 1.01 29.21
N SER A 120 16.98 0.77 30.09
CA SER A 120 16.81 1.39 31.41
C SER A 120 17.38 0.50 32.51
#